data_AF-A0A3D4CTP0-F1
#
_entry.id   AF-A0A3D4CTP0-F1
#
_cell.length_a   1.000
_cell.length_b   1.000
_cell.length_c   1.000
_cell.angle_alpha   90.00
_cell.angle_beta   90.00
_cell.angle_gamma   90.00
#
_symmetry.space_group_name_H-M   'P 1'
#
loop_
_entity.id
_entity.type
_entity.pdbx_description
1 polymer ?
#
loop_
_entity_poly.entity_id
_entity_poly.type
_entity_poly.pdbx_seq_one_letter_code
_entity_poly.pdbx_strand_id
1 'polypeptide(L)'
;RLNVAYDTKAQEDEHSCFSDTTHNDMVFDLIGIHNVWTGSYGDLSGPGLQVLAQGLKPDLAGRLASKIEESVAAAKAIPVPFDQAILGEDDAPGRKAILHTIETLEQQAELLVALAKEMGFGVPIGEEEE
;
A
#
# COMPACT_ATOMS: atom_id res chain seq x y z
N ARG A 1 -3.06 8.13 0.91
CA ARG A 1 -4.03 8.36 -0.20
C ARG A 1 -3.29 9.11 -1.30
N LEU A 2 -3.19 8.57 -2.51
CA LEU A 2 -2.38 9.16 -3.61
C LEU A 2 -3.20 9.64 -4.81
N ASN A 3 -4.39 9.07 -5.03
CA ASN A 3 -5.18 9.32 -6.25
C ASN A 3 -5.50 10.80 -6.49
N VAL A 4 -5.89 11.56 -5.45
CA VAL A 4 -6.23 12.98 -5.63
C VAL A 4 -5.01 13.78 -6.10
N ALA A 5 -3.87 13.67 -5.42
CA ALA A 5 -2.64 14.34 -5.84
C ALA A 5 -2.16 13.87 -7.22
N TYR A 6 -2.39 12.61 -7.56
CA TYR A 6 -2.12 12.09 -8.89
C TYR A 6 -3.02 12.75 -9.95
N ASP A 7 -4.32 12.87 -9.70
CA ASP A 7 -5.27 13.41 -10.68
C ASP A 7 -5.11 14.92 -10.87
N THR A 8 -4.92 15.67 -9.78
CA THR A 8 -4.88 17.13 -9.81
C THR A 8 -3.49 17.68 -10.10
N LYS A 9 -2.43 16.89 -9.82
CA LYS A 9 -1.02 17.32 -9.83
C LYS A 9 -0.75 18.55 -8.95
N ALA A 10 -1.64 18.86 -8.01
CA ALA A 10 -1.51 20.00 -7.11
C ALA A 10 -0.70 19.61 -5.88
N GLN A 11 0.25 20.46 -5.50
CA GLN A 11 1.00 20.29 -4.26
C GLN A 11 0.07 20.38 -3.04
N GLU A 12 -1.00 21.15 -3.10
CA GLU A 12 -1.94 21.28 -2.00
C GLU A 12 -2.75 19.99 -1.73
N ASP A 13 -2.80 19.08 -2.71
CA ASP A 13 -3.54 17.82 -2.62
C ASP A 13 -2.67 16.63 -2.16
N GLU A 14 -1.35 16.79 -2.04
CA GLU A 14 -0.53 15.77 -1.38
C GLU A 14 -0.68 15.82 0.14
N HIS A 15 -0.53 14.67 0.79
CA HIS A 15 -0.94 14.47 2.18
C HIS A 15 -0.17 15.33 3.20
N SER A 16 1.16 15.42 3.05
CA SER A 16 2.06 16.15 3.95
C SER A 16 2.76 17.30 3.22
N CYS A 17 1.98 18.08 2.46
CA CYS A 17 2.47 19.15 1.57
C CYS A 17 3.23 20.29 2.27
N PHE A 18 2.92 20.59 3.53
CA PHE A 18 3.61 21.67 4.27
C PHE A 18 4.99 21.27 4.79
N SER A 19 5.29 19.97 4.84
CA SER A 19 6.55 19.43 5.36
C SER A 19 7.37 18.66 4.33
N ASP A 20 6.89 18.54 3.09
CA ASP A 20 7.48 17.74 2.01
C ASP A 20 7.73 16.26 2.38
N THR A 21 6.89 15.71 3.27
CA THR A 21 7.06 14.35 3.82
C THR A 21 6.10 13.30 3.29
N THR A 22 5.31 13.57 2.24
CA THR A 22 4.37 12.58 1.67
C THR A 22 5.04 11.23 1.33
N HIS A 23 6.28 11.25 0.86
CA HIS A 23 7.06 10.04 0.59
C HIS A 23 7.31 9.20 1.86
N ASN A 24 7.54 9.84 3.01
CA ASN A 24 7.73 9.15 4.29
C ASN A 24 6.42 8.53 4.76
N ASP A 25 5.30 9.25 4.65
CA ASP A 25 3.98 8.74 5.03
C ASP A 25 3.70 7.42 4.29
N MET A 26 3.87 7.39 2.97
CA MET A 26 3.59 6.20 2.17
C MET A 26 4.50 5.03 2.53
N VAL A 27 5.80 5.28 2.76
CA VAL A 27 6.75 4.25 3.14
C VAL A 27 6.42 3.67 4.52
N PHE A 28 6.14 4.51 5.50
CA PHE A 28 5.93 4.06 6.88
C PHE A 28 4.54 3.46 7.13
N ASP A 29 3.50 3.92 6.42
CA ASP A 29 2.19 3.27 6.43
C ASP A 29 2.30 1.81 5.96
N LEU A 30 3.03 1.58 4.86
CA LEU A 30 3.23 0.24 4.30
C LEU A 30 4.15 -0.63 5.13
N ILE A 31 5.19 -0.06 5.74
CA ILE A 31 5.99 -0.75 6.75
C ILE A 31 5.11 -1.18 7.93
N GLY A 32 4.16 -0.35 8.36
CA GLY A 32 3.17 -0.71 9.38
C GLY A 32 2.39 -1.98 9.01
N ILE A 33 1.86 -2.05 7.79
CA ILE A 33 1.15 -3.23 7.26
C ILE A 33 2.07 -4.47 7.26
N HIS A 34 3.30 -4.32 6.74
CA HIS A 34 4.29 -5.39 6.72
C HIS A 34 4.62 -5.91 8.12
N ASN A 35 4.77 -5.03 9.10
CA ASN A 35 5.09 -5.41 10.47
C ASN A 35 3.95 -6.18 11.14
N VAL A 36 2.69 -5.80 10.90
CA VAL A 36 1.51 -6.55 11.38
C VAL A 36 1.42 -7.91 10.69
N TRP A 37 1.68 -7.95 9.37
CA TRP A 37 1.67 -9.20 8.61
C TRP A 37 2.70 -10.20 9.13
N THR A 38 3.93 -9.75 9.34
CA THR A 38 5.06 -10.59 9.77
C THR A 38 5.09 -10.84 11.28
N GLY A 39 4.52 -9.94 12.07
CA GLY A 39 4.55 -9.97 13.53
C GLY A 39 5.88 -9.48 14.12
N SER A 40 6.60 -8.63 13.40
CA SER A 40 7.93 -8.13 13.80
C SER A 40 8.02 -6.61 13.70
N TYR A 41 8.50 -5.96 14.76
CA TYR A 41 8.71 -4.52 14.84
C TYR A 41 9.94 -4.20 15.71
N GLY A 42 11.06 -3.85 15.07
CA GLY A 42 12.33 -3.67 15.77
C GLY A 42 12.72 -4.94 16.53
N ASP A 43 12.98 -4.79 17.84
CA ASP A 43 13.34 -5.92 18.71
C ASP A 43 12.13 -6.72 19.22
N LEU A 44 10.89 -6.27 18.95
CA LEU A 44 9.67 -6.95 19.33
C LEU A 44 9.24 -7.91 18.22
N SER A 45 9.05 -9.19 18.54
CA SER A 45 8.58 -10.19 17.58
C SER A 45 7.61 -11.21 18.21
N GLY A 46 6.73 -11.75 17.37
CA GLY A 46 5.74 -12.77 17.71
C GLY A 46 5.04 -13.30 16.46
N PRO A 47 4.00 -14.14 16.59
CA PRO A 47 3.23 -14.61 15.45
C PRO A 47 2.51 -13.44 14.75
N GLY A 48 2.87 -13.17 13.49
CA GLY A 48 2.12 -12.26 12.63
C GLY A 48 0.88 -12.88 12.03
N LEU A 49 0.06 -12.05 11.36
CA LEU A 49 -1.12 -12.50 10.63
C LEU A 49 -0.78 -13.57 9.58
N GLN A 50 0.44 -13.53 9.03
CA GLN A 50 0.94 -14.51 8.07
C GLN A 50 0.83 -15.97 8.56
N VAL A 51 1.02 -16.22 9.86
CA VAL A 51 0.97 -17.59 10.42
C VAL A 51 -0.44 -18.16 10.31
N LEU A 52 -1.43 -17.33 10.66
CA LEU A 52 -2.84 -17.69 10.56
C LEU A 52 -3.27 -17.85 9.09
N ALA A 53 -2.88 -16.89 8.24
CA ALA A 53 -3.18 -16.94 6.81
C ALA A 53 -2.60 -18.19 6.14
N GLN A 54 -1.37 -18.57 6.48
CA GLN A 54 -0.70 -19.76 5.97
C GLN A 54 -1.43 -21.05 6.38
N GLY A 55 -1.99 -21.10 7.60
CA GLY A 55 -2.79 -22.23 8.06
C GLY A 55 -4.15 -22.34 7.37
N LEU A 56 -4.70 -21.21 6.91
CA LEU A 56 -6.04 -21.12 6.34
C LEU A 56 -6.04 -21.27 4.81
N LYS A 57 -5.25 -20.44 4.11
CA LYS A 57 -5.12 -20.42 2.64
C LYS A 57 -3.67 -20.12 2.22
N PRO A 58 -2.81 -21.15 2.11
CA PRO A 58 -1.40 -21.01 1.73
C PRO A 58 -1.11 -20.17 0.49
N ASP A 59 -1.85 -20.39 -0.60
CA ASP A 59 -1.65 -19.68 -1.87
C ASP A 59 -1.95 -18.18 -1.72
N LEU A 60 -3.08 -17.87 -1.09
CA LEU A 60 -3.50 -16.49 -0.84
C LEU A 60 -2.52 -15.78 0.11
N ALA A 61 -2.03 -16.48 1.14
CA ALA A 61 -1.03 -15.96 2.06
C ALA A 61 0.28 -15.61 1.34
N GLY A 62 0.76 -16.49 0.45
CA GLY A 62 1.96 -16.24 -0.35
C GLY A 62 1.79 -15.02 -1.28
N ARG A 63 0.65 -14.94 -1.98
CA ARG A 63 0.33 -13.79 -2.85
C ARG A 63 0.26 -12.48 -2.08
N LEU A 64 -0.41 -12.47 -0.93
CA LEU A 64 -0.52 -11.29 -0.08
C LEU A 64 0.84 -10.87 0.48
N ALA A 65 1.67 -11.81 0.94
CA ALA A 65 3.02 -11.53 1.41
C ALA A 65 3.86 -10.84 0.32
N SER A 66 3.91 -11.41 -0.88
CA SER A 66 4.63 -10.81 -2.01
C SER A 66 4.09 -9.43 -2.36
N LYS A 67 2.76 -9.24 -2.34
CA LYS A 67 2.15 -7.94 -2.66
C LYS A 67 2.44 -6.88 -1.59
N ILE A 68 2.53 -7.26 -0.32
CA ILE A 68 2.97 -6.37 0.76
C ILE A 68 4.41 -5.92 0.53
N GLU A 69 5.34 -6.84 0.25
CA GLU A 69 6.73 -6.48 -0.06
C GLU A 69 6.85 -5.57 -1.29
N GLU A 70 6.10 -5.88 -2.35
CA GLU A 70 6.05 -5.08 -3.57
C GLU A 70 5.52 -3.67 -3.29
N SER A 71 4.47 -3.52 -2.48
CA SER A 71 3.93 -2.20 -2.13
C SER A 71 4.96 -1.34 -1.40
N VAL A 72 5.69 -1.93 -0.43
CA VAL A 72 6.78 -1.24 0.28
C VAL A 72 7.89 -0.83 -0.68
N ALA A 73 8.25 -1.69 -1.63
CA ALA A 73 9.25 -1.38 -2.64
C ALA A 73 8.79 -0.25 -3.58
N ALA A 74 7.53 -0.29 -4.04
CA ALA A 74 6.93 0.72 -4.90
C ALA A 74 6.92 2.10 -4.24
N ALA A 75 6.48 2.20 -2.98
CA ALA A 75 6.48 3.45 -2.24
C ALA A 75 7.90 4.03 -2.04
N LYS A 76 8.89 3.17 -1.78
CA LYS A 76 10.31 3.58 -1.67
C LYS A 76 10.90 4.04 -3.01
N ALA A 77 10.32 3.63 -4.14
CA ALA A 77 10.77 3.99 -5.47
C ALA A 77 10.19 5.32 -5.97
N ILE A 78 9.22 5.92 -5.26
CA ILE A 78 8.70 7.24 -5.60
C ILE A 78 9.84 8.28 -5.47
N PRO A 79 10.13 9.05 -6.54
CA PRO A 79 11.13 10.10 -6.47
C PRO A 79 10.79 11.16 -5.42
N VAL A 80 11.83 11.66 -4.74
CA VAL A 80 11.72 12.71 -3.72
C VAL A 80 12.29 14.02 -4.29
N PRO A 81 11.62 15.17 -4.09
CA PRO A 81 10.35 15.35 -3.36
C PRO A 81 9.12 14.95 -4.20
N PHE A 82 8.03 14.58 -3.50
CA PHE A 82 6.83 14.00 -4.13
C PHE A 82 6.11 15.01 -5.03
N ASP A 83 6.01 16.26 -4.60
CA ASP A 83 5.45 17.39 -5.35
C ASP A 83 6.09 17.58 -6.73
N GLN A 84 7.38 17.28 -6.89
CA GLN A 84 8.06 17.33 -8.20
C GLN A 84 7.84 16.05 -9.00
N ALA A 85 7.69 14.90 -8.33
CA ALA A 85 7.45 13.62 -8.99
C ALA A 85 6.07 13.54 -9.68
N ILE A 86 5.07 14.27 -9.20
CA ILE A 86 3.69 14.28 -9.74
C ILE A 86 3.49 15.16 -10.98
N LEU A 87 4.39 16.10 -11.30
CA LEU A 87 4.13 17.15 -12.30
C LEU A 87 4.26 16.69 -13.77
N GLY A 88 4.96 15.58 -14.02
CA GLY A 88 5.24 15.11 -15.38
C GLY A 88 4.00 14.66 -16.17
N GLU A 89 4.19 14.37 -17.45
CA GLU A 89 3.26 13.60 -18.27
C GLU A 89 3.14 12.16 -17.74
N ASP A 90 2.06 11.45 -18.06
CA ASP A 90 1.79 10.11 -17.50
C ASP A 90 2.90 9.09 -17.75
N ASP A 91 3.72 9.29 -18.78
CA ASP A 91 4.86 8.44 -19.09
C ASP A 91 6.16 8.82 -18.35
N ALA A 92 6.15 9.95 -17.62
CA ALA A 92 7.28 10.42 -16.83
C ALA A 92 7.62 9.43 -15.70
N PRO A 93 8.91 9.28 -15.35
CA PRO A 93 9.32 8.30 -14.33
C PRO A 93 8.60 8.46 -12.98
N GLY A 94 8.41 9.70 -12.51
CA GLY A 94 7.70 9.98 -11.25
C GLY A 94 6.23 9.57 -11.29
N ARG A 95 5.53 9.96 -12.35
CA ARG A 95 4.12 9.58 -12.61
C ARG A 95 3.93 8.07 -12.65
N LYS A 96 4.81 7.35 -13.35
CA LYS A 96 4.78 5.87 -13.38
C LYS A 96 5.02 5.25 -12.01
N ALA A 97 5.97 5.76 -11.23
CA ALA A 97 6.26 5.24 -9.90
C ALA A 97 5.08 5.42 -8.93
N ILE A 98 4.42 6.58 -8.99
CA ILE A 98 3.25 6.89 -8.16
C ILE A 98 2.05 6.04 -8.57
N LEU A 99 1.77 5.93 -9.88
CA LEU A 99 0.70 5.06 -10.39
C LEU A 99 0.93 3.60 -10.01
N HIS A 100 2.15 3.09 -10.20
CA HIS A 100 2.48 1.73 -9.80
C HIS A 100 2.26 1.51 -8.30
N THR A 101 2.57 2.49 -7.46
CA THR A 101 2.28 2.42 -6.02
C THR A 101 0.78 2.34 -5.75
N ILE A 102 -0.04 3.16 -6.45
CA ILE A 102 -1.50 3.13 -6.36
C ILE A 102 -2.04 1.74 -6.74
N GLU A 103 -1.68 1.22 -7.91
CA GLU A 103 -2.15 -0.07 -8.42
C GLU A 103 -1.75 -1.22 -7.49
N THR A 104 -0.55 -1.15 -6.90
CA THR A 104 -0.06 -2.16 -5.96
C THR A 104 -0.85 -2.13 -4.65
N LEU A 105 -1.23 -0.94 -4.17
CA LEU A 105 -2.09 -0.78 -2.99
C LEU A 105 -3.51 -1.28 -3.23
N GLU A 106 -4.08 -1.05 -4.41
CA GLU A 106 -5.40 -1.56 -4.79
C GLU A 106 -5.40 -3.10 -4.80
N GLN A 107 -4.40 -3.72 -5.43
CA GLN A 107 -4.23 -5.18 -5.43
C GLN A 107 -3.97 -5.74 -4.02
N GLN A 108 -3.22 -5.01 -3.18
CA GLN A 108 -3.03 -5.39 -1.78
C GLN A 108 -4.37 -5.39 -1.03
N ALA A 109 -5.20 -4.36 -1.23
CA ALA A 109 -6.50 -4.26 -0.59
C ALA A 109 -7.43 -5.40 -1.00
N GLU A 110 -7.47 -5.76 -2.30
CA GLU A 110 -8.24 -6.91 -2.79
C GLU A 110 -7.83 -8.23 -2.13
N LEU A 111 -6.52 -8.46 -1.98
CA LEU A 111 -6.00 -9.66 -1.32
C LEU A 111 -6.30 -9.69 0.17
N LEU A 112 -6.25 -8.54 0.86
CA LEU A 112 -6.65 -8.42 2.26
C LEU A 112 -8.14 -8.72 2.45
N VAL A 113 -9.00 -8.20 1.57
CA VAL A 113 -10.44 -8.49 1.55
C VAL A 113 -10.69 -9.98 1.32
N ALA A 114 -10.00 -10.59 0.35
CA ALA A 114 -10.12 -12.01 0.07
C ALA A 114 -9.74 -12.85 1.29
N LEU A 115 -8.65 -12.50 1.99
CA LEU A 115 -8.22 -13.20 3.19
C LEU A 115 -9.23 -13.01 4.33
N ALA A 116 -9.74 -11.80 4.52
CA ALA A 116 -10.76 -11.51 5.53
C ALA A 116 -12.02 -12.37 5.34
N LYS A 117 -12.47 -12.56 4.09
CA LYS A 117 -13.60 -13.45 3.75
C LYS A 117 -13.32 -14.90 4.14
N GLU A 118 -12.12 -15.40 3.89
CA GLU A 118 -11.70 -16.75 4.30
C GLU A 118 -11.70 -16.92 5.83
N MET A 119 -11.44 -15.84 6.56
CA MET A 119 -11.49 -15.80 8.02
C MET A 119 -12.92 -15.63 8.58
N GLY A 120 -13.93 -15.52 7.70
CA GLY A 120 -15.33 -15.33 8.10
C GLY A 120 -15.72 -13.89 8.40
N PHE A 121 -14.92 -12.90 8.00
CA PHE A 121 -15.25 -11.49 8.16
C PHE A 121 -15.86 -10.92 6.87
N GLY A 122 -16.93 -10.14 7.02
CA GLY A 122 -17.42 -9.25 5.97
C GLY A 122 -16.66 -7.93 6.02
N VAL A 123 -16.02 -7.54 4.92
CA VAL A 123 -15.41 -6.21 4.78
C VAL A 123 -16.38 -5.36 3.97
N PRO A 124 -17.03 -4.35 4.57
CA PRO A 124 -17.88 -3.45 3.82
C PRO A 124 -16.98 -2.56 2.95
N ILE A 125 -16.90 -2.92 1.68
CA ILE A 125 -16.27 -2.11 0.63
C ILE A 125 -17.43 -1.40 -0.05
N GLY A 126 -17.39 -0.07 -0.14
CA GLY A 126 -18.42 0.68 -0.85
C GLY A 126 -18.56 0.15 -2.27
N GLU A 127 -19.80 -0.12 -2.67
CA GLU A 127 -20.25 -0.78 -3.92
C GLU A 127 -20.33 -2.32 -3.88
N GLU A 128 -21.22 -2.82 -3.03
CA GLU A 128 -22.11 -3.92 -3.45
C GLU A 128 -23.32 -3.27 -4.15
N GLU A 129 -23.27 -3.13 -5.48
CA GLU A 129 -24.52 -3.10 -6.28
C GLU A 129 -25.05 -4.54 -6.35
N GLU A 130 -26.35 -4.68 -6.09
CA GLU A 130 -27.13 -5.93 -6.06
C GLU A 130 -26.97 -6.85 -7.29
#